data_AF-A0A821LBB3-F1
#
_entry.id   AF-A0A821LBB3-F1
#
_cell.length_a   1.000
_cell.length_b   1.000
_cell.length_c   1.000
_cell.angle_alpha   90.00
_cell.angle_beta   90.00
_cell.angle_gamma   90.00
#
_symmetry.space_group_name_H-M   'P 1'
#
loop_
_entity.id
_entity.type
_entity.pdbx_description
1 polymer ?
#
loop_
_entity_poly.entity_id
_entity_poly.type
_entity_poly.pdbx_seq_one_letter_code
_entity_poly.pdbx_strand_id
1 'polypeptide(L)'
;MPDKENVARRVANGLLIGCLCDVSTGILIFYVNGRESTQKFQVEPSTKLYPAVFVEPTVKEGIQIELGRIKNCLPLSAALFPSLNREERFIPKLPPRLHLQSLVHCHWSRVPNANIRCQQLKLSDTRGWSVFVEDA
;
A
#
# COMPACT_ATOMS: atom_id res chain seq x y z
N MET A 1 4.34 -20.01 -11.59
CA MET A 1 3.60 -20.86 -10.64
C MET A 1 4.44 -21.04 -9.39
N PRO A 2 3.94 -20.71 -8.19
CA PRO A 2 4.49 -21.31 -6.97
C PRO A 2 4.41 -22.83 -7.10
N ASP A 3 5.35 -23.57 -6.51
CA ASP A 3 5.31 -25.04 -6.57
C ASP A 3 3.97 -25.52 -6.03
N LYS A 4 3.20 -26.19 -6.91
CA LYS A 4 1.83 -26.64 -6.61
C LYS A 4 1.78 -27.50 -5.34
N GLU A 5 2.86 -28.20 -5.05
CA GLU A 5 3.01 -29.11 -3.90
C GLU A 5 3.17 -28.37 -2.55
N ASN A 6 3.90 -27.26 -2.53
CA ASN A 6 4.07 -26.43 -1.32
C ASN A 6 2.82 -25.57 -1.03
N VAL A 7 2.08 -25.18 -2.07
CA VAL A 7 0.79 -24.49 -1.93
C VAL A 7 -0.28 -25.47 -1.46
N ALA A 8 -0.34 -26.68 -2.02
CA ALA A 8 -1.34 -27.69 -1.66
C ALA A 8 -1.30 -28.09 -0.17
N ARG A 9 -0.12 -28.18 0.45
CA ARG A 9 0.00 -28.49 1.89
C ARG A 9 -0.47 -27.39 2.83
N ARG A 10 -0.43 -26.11 2.41
CA ARG A 10 -0.89 -24.96 3.22
C ARG A 10 -2.38 -24.63 3.01
N VAL A 11 -2.96 -25.08 1.90
CA VAL A 11 -4.34 -24.79 1.44
C VAL A 11 -5.43 -25.59 2.17
N ALA A 12 -5.07 -26.47 3.11
CA ALA A 12 -6.06 -27.35 3.72
C ALA A 12 -7.20 -26.65 4.49
N ASN A 13 -7.12 -25.34 4.84
CA ASN A 13 -8.26 -24.57 5.39
C ASN A 13 -8.17 -23.02 5.23
N GLY A 14 -7.34 -22.46 4.33
CA GLY A 14 -7.08 -21.01 4.27
C GLY A 14 -7.12 -20.40 2.86
N LEU A 15 -7.29 -19.06 2.80
CA LEU A 15 -7.24 -18.28 1.56
C LEU A 15 -5.84 -17.66 1.38
N LEU A 16 -5.12 -18.06 0.34
CA LEU A 16 -3.83 -17.45 -0.02
C LEU A 16 -4.05 -16.39 -1.10
N ILE A 17 -3.79 -15.13 -0.77
CA ILE A 17 -3.84 -14.01 -1.73
C ILE A 17 -2.40 -13.55 -2.02
N GLY A 18 -2.02 -13.59 -3.29
CA GLY A 18 -0.76 -13.05 -3.80
C GLY A 18 -0.99 -11.81 -4.65
N CYS A 19 0.04 -10.99 -4.77
CA CYS A 19 0.05 -9.80 -5.62
C CYS A 19 1.34 -9.75 -6.43
N LEU A 20 1.23 -9.33 -7.69
CA LEU A 20 2.32 -9.07 -8.61
C LEU A 20 2.16 -7.65 -9.14
N CYS A 21 3.26 -6.90 -9.12
CA CYS A 21 3.34 -5.56 -9.72
C CYS A 21 4.38 -5.59 -10.84
N ASP A 22 3.95 -5.31 -12.06
CA ASP A 22 4.86 -5.02 -13.16
C ASP A 22 5.20 -3.53 -13.16
N VAL A 23 6.39 -3.21 -12.67
CA VAL A 23 6.87 -1.82 -12.53
C VAL A 23 7.12 -1.15 -13.88
N SER A 24 7.28 -1.92 -14.96
CA SER A 24 7.50 -1.36 -16.30
C SER A 24 6.21 -0.87 -16.95
N THR A 25 5.09 -1.56 -16.69
CA THR A 25 3.77 -1.25 -17.27
C THR A 25 2.82 -0.59 -16.28
N GLY A 26 3.09 -0.68 -14.97
CA GLY A 26 2.20 -0.19 -13.91
C GLY A 26 1.01 -1.12 -13.63
N ILE A 27 1.02 -2.36 -14.15
CA ILE A 27 -0.11 -3.30 -13.97
C ILE A 27 0.05 -4.09 -12.66
N LEU A 28 -1.00 -4.06 -11.84
CA LEU A 28 -1.18 -4.92 -10.67
C LEU A 28 -2.07 -6.12 -10.99
N ILE A 29 -1.60 -7.30 -10.61
CA ILE A 29 -2.27 -8.58 -10.82
C ILE A 29 -2.35 -9.32 -9.49
N PHE A 30 -3.54 -9.80 -9.14
CA PHE A 30 -3.75 -10.60 -7.94
C PHE A 30 -3.86 -12.09 -8.26
N TYR A 31 -3.44 -12.91 -7.31
CA TYR A 31 -3.58 -14.37 -7.38
C TYR A 31 -4.33 -14.86 -6.16
N VAL A 32 -5.31 -15.74 -6.35
CA VAL A 32 -6.06 -16.40 -5.29
C VAL A 32 -5.80 -17.90 -5.36
N ASN A 33 -5.20 -18.46 -4.31
CA ASN A 33 -4.79 -19.88 -4.26
C ASN A 33 -4.01 -20.33 -5.51
N GLY A 34 -3.13 -19.45 -6.00
CA GLY A 34 -2.29 -19.69 -7.18
C GLY A 34 -2.97 -19.49 -8.54
N ARG A 35 -4.25 -19.10 -8.59
CA ARG A 35 -4.97 -18.74 -9.82
C ARG A 35 -4.99 -17.23 -10.00
N GLU A 36 -4.70 -16.76 -11.20
CA GLU A 36 -4.75 -15.33 -11.53
C GLU A 36 -6.18 -14.81 -11.44
N SER A 37 -6.36 -13.65 -10.80
CA SER A 37 -7.63 -12.93 -10.79
C SER A 37 -7.91 -12.33 -12.17
N THR A 38 -9.18 -12.28 -12.55
CA THR A 38 -9.61 -11.62 -13.80
C THR A 38 -9.42 -10.11 -13.75
N GLN A 39 -9.46 -9.52 -12.55
CA GLN A 39 -9.31 -8.09 -12.35
C GLN A 39 -7.83 -7.70 -12.28
N LYS A 40 -7.46 -6.72 -13.12
CA LYS A 40 -6.15 -6.08 -13.15
C LYS A 40 -6.33 -4.59 -12.90
N PHE A 41 -5.36 -3.97 -12.24
CA PHE A 41 -5.41 -2.55 -11.92
C PHE A 41 -4.24 -1.84 -12.57
N GLN A 42 -4.52 -0.74 -13.27
CA GLN A 42 -3.52 0.13 -13.84
C GLN A 42 -3.14 1.20 -12.82
N VAL A 43 -1.83 1.40 -12.64
CA VAL A 43 -1.28 2.41 -11.74
C VAL A 43 -0.50 3.44 -12.56
N GLU A 44 -0.68 4.72 -12.22
CA GLU A 44 0.05 5.80 -12.86
C GLU A 44 1.54 5.78 -12.52
N PRO A 45 2.42 6.20 -13.45
CA PRO A 45 3.84 6.34 -13.18
C PRO A 45 4.14 7.21 -11.95
N SER A 46 5.24 6.92 -11.27
CA SER A 46 5.68 7.63 -10.05
C SER A 46 4.70 7.57 -8.86
N THR A 47 3.69 6.68 -8.89
CA THR A 47 2.81 6.43 -7.75
C THR A 47 3.50 5.58 -6.69
N LYS A 48 3.42 6.00 -5.42
CA LYS A 48 3.87 5.20 -4.27
C LYS A 48 2.73 4.29 -3.80
N LEU A 49 2.97 2.99 -3.81
CA LEU A 49 2.02 1.99 -3.35
C LEU A 49 2.44 1.45 -1.97
N TYR A 50 1.45 1.25 -1.10
CA TYR A 50 1.63 0.63 0.21
C TYR A 50 0.74 -0.63 0.29
N PRO A 51 1.31 -1.81 0.61
CA PRO A 51 0.49 -3.01 0.79
C PRO A 51 -0.35 -2.87 2.07
N ALA A 52 -1.67 -2.99 1.92
CA ALA A 52 -2.63 -2.91 3.02
C ALA A 52 -3.68 -4.02 2.87
N VAL A 53 -4.18 -4.52 4.00
CA VAL A 53 -5.24 -5.52 4.06
C VAL A 53 -6.27 -5.04 5.07
N PHE A 54 -7.54 -5.00 4.66
CA PHE A 54 -8.66 -4.74 5.54
C PHE A 54 -9.32 -6.07 5.88
N VAL A 55 -9.48 -6.33 7.18
CA VAL A 55 -10.07 -7.58 7.67
C VAL A 55 -10.90 -7.29 8.90
N GLU A 56 -11.96 -8.07 9.06
CA GLU A 56 -12.68 -8.18 10.32
C GLU A 56 -12.14 -9.41 11.07
N PRO A 57 -11.50 -9.24 12.24
CA PRO A 57 -10.91 -10.35 12.98
C PRO A 57 -12.00 -11.26 13.55
N THR A 58 -12.15 -12.46 13.00
CA THR A 58 -13.10 -13.47 13.51
C THR A 58 -12.43 -14.55 14.35
N VAL A 59 -11.10 -14.63 14.31
CA VAL A 59 -10.27 -15.63 15.00
C VAL A 59 -8.96 -15.00 15.51
N LYS A 60 -8.29 -15.65 16.46
CA LYS A 60 -7.05 -15.16 17.09
C LYS A 60 -5.87 -15.01 16.11
N GLU A 61 -5.79 -15.88 15.12
CA GLU A 61 -4.73 -15.89 14.08
C GLU A 61 -5.37 -15.74 12.70
N GLY A 62 -5.92 -14.55 12.42
CA GLY A 62 -6.72 -14.31 11.21
C GLY A 62 -5.91 -13.98 9.95
N ILE A 63 -4.68 -13.47 10.09
CA ILE A 63 -3.84 -13.04 8.97
C ILE A 63 -2.39 -13.46 9.18
N GLN A 64 -1.80 -13.97 8.11
CA GLN A 64 -0.36 -14.16 7.95
C GLN A 64 0.12 -13.40 6.72
N ILE A 65 1.14 -12.57 6.89
CA ILE A 65 1.77 -11.83 5.79
C ILE A 65 3.10 -12.49 5.45
N GLU A 66 3.27 -12.86 4.18
CA GLU A 66 4.51 -13.48 3.70
C GLU A 66 5.16 -12.63 2.62
N LEU A 67 6.44 -12.33 2.79
CA LEU A 67 7.28 -11.77 1.72
C LEU A 67 7.97 -12.92 0.97
N GLY A 68 7.19 -13.57 0.11
CA GLY A 68 7.66 -14.68 -0.70
C GLY A 68 8.23 -14.27 -2.06
N ARG A 69 8.47 -15.29 -2.90
CA ARG A 69 8.83 -15.14 -4.30
C ARG A 69 7.83 -15.85 -5.18
N ILE A 70 7.43 -15.19 -6.27
CA ILE A 70 6.72 -15.82 -7.39
C ILE A 70 7.77 -16.26 -8.42
N LYS A 71 7.62 -17.45 -8.99
CA LYS A 71 8.54 -17.99 -10.01
C LYS A 71 8.73 -16.97 -11.15
N ASN A 72 9.98 -16.74 -11.54
CA ASN A 72 10.40 -15.75 -12.54
C ASN A 72 10.15 -14.28 -12.18
N CYS A 73 9.76 -13.99 -10.94
CA CYS A 73 9.65 -12.63 -10.42
C CYS A 73 10.73 -12.36 -9.37
N LEU A 74 11.07 -11.09 -9.19
CA LEU A 74 11.86 -10.64 -8.06
C LEU A 74 10.96 -10.56 -6.80
N PRO A 75 11.48 -10.90 -5.61
CA PRO A 75 10.75 -10.67 -4.35
C PRO A 75 10.61 -9.17 -4.08
N LEU A 76 9.61 -8.79 -3.27
CA LEU A 76 9.37 -7.39 -2.90
C LEU A 76 10.62 -6.72 -2.29
N SER A 77 11.43 -7.47 -1.54
CA SER A 77 12.68 -6.99 -0.95
C SER A 77 13.67 -6.43 -1.99
N ALA A 78 13.66 -6.93 -3.24
CA ALA A 78 14.51 -6.43 -4.30
C ALA A 78 14.16 -4.99 -4.73
N ALA A 79 12.90 -4.59 -4.61
CA ALA A 79 12.44 -3.25 -4.92
C ALA A 79 12.66 -2.27 -3.75
N LEU A 80 12.62 -2.77 -2.51
CA LEU A 80 12.77 -1.94 -1.30
C LEU A 80 14.23 -1.58 -0.97
N PHE A 81 15.19 -2.35 -1.46
CA PHE A 81 16.61 -2.16 -1.16
C PHE A 81 17.47 -2.02 -2.43
N PRO A 82 17.63 -0.79 -2.96
CA PRO A 82 18.46 -0.55 -4.14
C PRO A 82 19.92 -0.98 -3.96
N SER A 83 20.41 -0.98 -2.72
CA SER A 83 21.79 -1.34 -2.35
C SER A 83 22.07 -2.84 -2.28
N LEU A 84 21.06 -3.72 -2.44
CA LEU A 84 21.30 -5.16 -2.50
C LEU A 84 22.16 -5.51 -3.72
N ASN A 85 23.20 -6.31 -3.49
CA ASN A 85 24.01 -6.85 -4.57
C ASN A 85 23.17 -7.80 -5.44
N ARG A 86 23.61 -8.02 -6.69
CA ARG A 86 22.83 -8.74 -7.71
C ARG A 86 22.35 -10.12 -7.25
N GLU A 87 23.20 -10.88 -6.57
CA GLU A 87 22.87 -12.22 -6.08
C GLU A 87 21.84 -12.19 -4.95
N GLU A 88 21.95 -11.20 -4.06
CA GLU A 88 21.06 -11.07 -2.91
C GLU A 88 19.65 -10.62 -3.29
N ARG A 89 19.48 -9.95 -4.44
CA ARG A 89 18.17 -9.50 -4.95
C ARG A 89 17.22 -10.67 -5.24
N PHE A 90 17.73 -11.87 -5.46
CA PHE A 90 16.90 -13.06 -5.72
C PHE A 90 16.40 -13.74 -4.45
N ILE A 91 16.95 -13.39 -3.28
CA ILE A 91 16.66 -14.01 -2.00
C ILE A 91 15.61 -13.14 -1.28
N PRO A 92 14.43 -13.68 -0.94
CA PRO A 92 13.46 -12.96 -0.10
C PRO A 92 14.08 -12.67 1.27
N LYS A 93 14.12 -11.41 1.66
CA LYS A 93 14.60 -10.96 2.98
C LYS A 93 13.53 -10.09 3.64
N LEU A 94 13.31 -10.27 4.94
CA LEU A 94 12.43 -9.39 5.72
C LEU A 94 13.19 -8.09 6.07
N PRO A 95 12.72 -6.91 5.66
CA PRO A 95 13.35 -5.65 6.04
C PRO A 95 13.28 -5.45 7.56
N PRO A 96 14.39 -5.09 8.26
CA PRO A 96 14.34 -4.85 9.71
C PRO A 96 13.47 -3.65 10.10
N ARG A 97 13.23 -2.72 9.17
CA ARG A 97 12.36 -1.55 9.35
C ARG A 97 10.91 -1.79 8.90
N LEU A 98 10.59 -2.99 8.41
CA LEU A 98 9.21 -3.29 8.03
C LEU A 98 8.42 -3.64 9.29
N HIS A 99 7.49 -2.76 9.63
CA HIS A 99 6.57 -2.95 10.74
C HIS A 99 5.14 -2.93 10.21
N LEU A 100 4.30 -3.78 10.77
CA LEU A 100 2.86 -3.69 10.54
C LEU A 100 2.34 -2.43 11.22
N GLN A 101 1.63 -1.61 10.46
CA GLN A 101 0.95 -0.43 10.99
C GLN A 101 -0.55 -0.66 10.92
N SER A 102 -1.25 -0.23 11.96
CA SER A 102 -2.70 -0.20 12.00
C SER A 102 -3.17 1.25 11.99
N LEU A 103 -4.31 1.52 11.35
CA LEU A 103 -4.93 2.83 11.40
C LEU A 103 -5.39 3.13 12.83
N VAL A 104 -5.14 4.36 13.26
CA VAL A 104 -5.58 4.89 14.55
C VAL A 104 -6.65 5.95 14.28
N HIS A 105 -7.80 5.84 14.94
CA HIS A 105 -8.94 6.73 14.70
C HIS A 105 -8.64 8.22 14.97
N CYS A 106 -7.84 8.48 16.00
CA CYS A 106 -7.51 9.84 16.44
C CYS A 106 -6.01 9.94 16.67
N HIS A 107 -5.39 11.03 16.20
CA HIS A 107 -4.01 11.35 16.52
C HIS A 107 -3.92 12.77 17.08
N TRP A 108 -2.92 13.01 17.92
CA TRP A 108 -2.59 14.35 18.35
C TRP A 108 -1.83 15.08 17.24
N SER A 109 -2.09 16.37 17.09
CA SER A 109 -1.35 17.25 16.18
C SER A 109 -0.97 18.53 16.91
N ARG A 110 0.11 19.15 16.47
CA ARG A 110 0.56 20.42 17.03
C ARG A 110 -0.28 21.57 16.47
N VAL A 111 -0.71 22.48 17.34
CA VAL A 111 -1.35 23.73 16.93
C VAL A 111 -0.29 24.65 16.31
N PRO A 112 -0.50 25.20 15.09
CA PRO A 112 0.38 26.20 14.50
C PRO A 112 0.49 27.46 15.37
N ASN A 113 1.66 28.11 15.39
CA ASN A 113 1.87 29.34 16.16
C ASN A 113 1.20 30.56 15.51
N ALA A 114 0.90 30.49 14.21
CA ALA A 114 0.26 31.55 13.44
C ALA A 114 -0.82 30.93 12.55
N ASN A 115 -1.90 31.69 12.36
CA ASN A 115 -3.02 31.32 11.51
C ASN A 115 -3.18 32.38 10.42
N ILE A 116 -3.62 31.93 9.25
CA ILE A 116 -3.99 32.84 8.15
C ILE A 116 -5.19 33.68 8.60
N ARG A 117 -5.08 35.00 8.44
CA ARG A 117 -6.19 35.92 8.72
C ARG A 117 -7.00 36.13 7.45
N CYS A 118 -8.17 35.51 7.39
CA CYS A 118 -9.14 35.73 6.33
C CYS A 118 -10.18 36.75 6.77
N GLN A 119 -10.35 37.81 6.00
CA GLN A 119 -11.46 38.75 6.17
C GLN A 119 -12.57 38.40 5.18
N GLN A 120 -13.82 38.43 5.64
CA GLN A 120 -15.01 38.14 4.84
C GLN A 120 -15.90 39.39 4.82
N LEU A 121 -16.25 39.87 3.63
CA LEU A 121 -17.03 41.09 3.43
C LEU A 121 -18.17 40.83 2.46
N LYS A 122 -19.42 41.06 2.88
CA LYS A 122 -20.55 41.10 1.94
C LYS A 122 -20.48 42.39 1.14
N LEU A 123 -20.23 42.28 -0.17
CA LEU A 123 -20.11 43.43 -1.06
C LEU A 123 -21.49 44.00 -1.41
N SER A 124 -22.47 43.13 -1.71
CA SER A 124 -23.88 43.46 -1.95
C SER A 124 -24.68 42.17 -2.18
N ASP A 125 -26.01 42.28 -2.30
CA ASP A 125 -26.86 41.12 -2.68
C ASP A 125 -26.60 40.62 -4.10
N THR A 126 -26.12 41.50 -5.00
CA THR A 126 -25.80 41.13 -6.39
C THR A 126 -24.36 40.65 -6.56
N ARG A 127 -23.39 41.27 -5.87
CA ARG A 127 -21.97 40.89 -5.94
C ARG A 127 -21.56 39.81 -4.94
N GLY A 128 -22.44 39.47 -4.00
CA GLY A 128 -22.18 38.44 -3.00
C GLY A 128 -21.09 38.84 -2.00
N TRP A 129 -20.21 37.88 -1.69
CA TRP A 129 -19.19 37.99 -0.66
C TRP A 129 -17.79 38.02 -1.25
N SER A 130 -16.92 38.84 -0.67
CA SER A 130 -15.49 38.86 -0.91
C SER A 130 -14.77 38.23 0.26
N VAL A 131 -13.74 37.44 -0.04
CA VAL A 131 -12.80 36.93 0.95
C VAL A 131 -11.41 37.35 0.51
N PHE A 132 -10.68 38.03 1.39
CA PHE A 132 -9.27 38.35 1.15
C PHE A 132 -8.44 37.94 2.34
N VAL A 133 -7.18 37.64 2.06
CA VAL A 133 -6.18 37.21 3.02
C VAL A 133 -5.20 38.36 3.20
N GLU A 134 -4.95 38.74 4.46
CA GLU A 134 -3.83 39.62 4.76
C GLU A 134 -2.54 38.79 4.66
N ASP A 135 -1.60 39.21 3.81
CA ASP A 135 -0.26 38.62 3.79
C ASP A 135 0.39 38.78 5.17
N ALA A 136 1.08 37.72 5.61
CA ALA A 136 1.69 37.62 6.94
C ALA A 136 2.87 38.59 7.15
#